data_AF-A0A7X6YCK8-F1
#
_entry.id   AF-A0A7X6YCK8-F1
#
_cell.length_a   1.000
_cell.length_b   1.000
_cell.length_c   1.000
_cell.angle_alpha   90.00
_cell.angle_beta   90.00
_cell.angle_gamma   90.00
#
_symmetry.space_group_name_H-M   'P 1'
#
loop_
_entity.id
_entity.type
_entity.pdbx_description
1 polymer ?
#
loop_
_entity_poly.entity_id
_entity_poly.type
_entity_poly.pdbx_seq_one_letter_code
_entity_poly.pdbx_strand_id
1 'polypeptide(L)' 'ILEWCWDWWSGDYYSTSPYLDPRGPETASSRALRGGSWRLDARYQRVVDRNNNRTPTYNGGTSNYHFGFRVARGAWPQAN' A
#
# COMPACT_ATOMS: atom_id res chain seq x y z
N ILE A 1 -0.30 4.19 -11.94
CA ILE A 1 0.37 2.91 -11.58
C ILE A 1 -0.04 2.56 -10.16
N LEU A 2 0.00 1.29 -9.77
CA LEU A 2 -0.21 0.92 -8.37
C LEU A 2 1.02 1.36 -7.56
N GLU A 3 0.80 2.03 -6.45
CA GLU A 3 1.88 2.54 -5.59
C GLU A 3 1.98 1.66 -4.34
N TRP A 4 3.18 1.14 -4.05
CA TRP A 4 3.49 0.42 -2.82
C TRP A 4 3.38 1.33 -1.59
N CYS A 5 2.80 0.81 -0.51
CA CYS A 5 2.80 1.40 0.81
C CYS A 5 3.68 0.59 1.78
N TRP A 6 4.14 1.23 2.85
CA TRP A 6 4.92 0.56 3.89
C TRP A 6 4.11 -0.53 4.60
N ASP A 7 2.81 -0.34 4.77
CA ASP A 7 1.94 -1.20 5.54
C ASP A 7 1.92 -2.64 5.02
N TRP A 8 1.97 -3.59 5.95
CA TRP A 8 1.50 -4.94 5.68
C TRP A 8 -0.02 -4.91 5.42
N TRP A 9 -0.50 -5.78 4.53
CA TRP A 9 -1.92 -5.85 4.23
C TRP A 9 -2.62 -6.84 5.17
N SER A 10 -3.74 -6.40 5.75
CA SER A 10 -4.78 -7.29 6.28
C SER A 10 -6.17 -6.72 5.97
N GLY A 11 -7.12 -7.62 5.70
CA GLY A 11 -8.51 -7.29 5.38
C GLY A 11 -9.30 -6.81 6.60
N ASP A 12 -8.91 -7.25 7.80
CA ASP A 12 -9.55 -6.88 9.06
C ASP A 12 -8.85 -5.75 9.81
N TYR A 13 -7.70 -5.25 9.33
CA TYR A 13 -6.86 -4.30 10.09
C TYR A 13 -7.62 -3.06 10.59
N TYR A 14 -8.63 -2.60 9.86
CA TYR A 14 -9.40 -1.42 10.27
C TYR A 14 -10.24 -1.65 11.54
N SER A 15 -10.55 -2.89 11.92
CA SER A 15 -11.26 -3.18 13.18
C SER A 15 -10.34 -3.12 14.42
N THR A 16 -9.03 -3.25 14.22
CA THR A 16 -8.03 -3.30 15.30
C THR A 16 -6.98 -2.18 15.20
N SER A 17 -7.06 -1.32 14.18
CA SER A 17 -6.10 -0.24 13.92
C SER A 17 -6.03 0.74 15.10
N PRO A 18 -4.83 1.16 15.52
CA PRO A 18 -4.70 2.27 16.43
C PRO A 18 -5.22 3.56 15.77
N TYR A 19 -5.65 4.50 16.61
CA TYR A 19 -6.18 5.79 16.15
C TYR A 19 -5.08 6.70 15.57
N LEU A 20 -3.89 6.70 16.18
CA LEU A 20 -2.77 7.58 15.82
C LEU A 20 -1.67 6.80 15.09
N ASP A 21 -1.22 7.33 13.96
CA ASP A 21 -0.14 6.78 13.12
C ASP A 21 -0.21 5.25 12.90
N PRO A 22 -1.32 4.71 12.34
CA PRO A 22 -1.42 3.28 12.08
C PRO A 22 -0.42 2.83 11.03
N ARG A 23 0.30 1.73 11.32
CA ARG A 23 1.42 1.22 10.49
C ARG A 23 1.15 -0.12 9.80
N GLY A 24 -0.10 -0.59 9.85
CA GLY A 24 -0.46 -1.95 9.48
C GLY A 24 -0.20 -2.96 10.60
N PRO A 25 -0.53 -4.25 10.37
CA PRO A 25 -0.15 -5.33 11.26
C PRO A 25 1.37 -5.52 11.26
N GLU A 26 1.91 -6.19 12.28
CA GLU A 26 3.36 -6.42 12.41
C GLU A 26 3.91 -7.34 11.31
N THR A 27 3.11 -8.31 10.86
CA THR A 27 3.48 -9.28 9.82
C THR A 27 2.29 -9.60 8.91
N ALA A 28 2.57 -9.88 7.64
CA ALA A 28 1.64 -10.44 6.67
C ALA A 28 2.41 -11.04 5.48
N SER A 29 1.69 -11.62 4.52
CA SER A 29 2.28 -12.16 3.28
C SER A 29 2.55 -11.09 2.22
N SER A 30 1.76 -10.00 2.20
CA SER A 30 1.84 -8.95 1.18
C SER A 30 1.74 -7.55 1.77
N ARG A 31 2.33 -6.57 1.08
CA ARG A 31 2.22 -5.15 1.44
C ARG A 31 1.04 -4.51 0.70
N ALA A 32 0.52 -3.42 1.24
CA ALA A 32 -0.59 -2.71 0.62
C ALA A 32 -0.17 -1.98 -0.67
N LEU A 33 -1.07 -1.99 -1.66
CA LEU A 33 -0.95 -1.29 -2.94
C LEU A 33 -2.17 -0.38 -3.15
N ARG A 34 -1.96 0.86 -3.58
CA ARG A 34 -3.01 1.89 -3.69
C ARG A 34 -2.98 2.61 -5.04
N GLY A 35 -4.07 3.32 -5.35
CA GLY A 35 -4.15 4.26 -6.48
C GLY A 35 -4.59 3.68 -7.83
N GLY A 36 -4.67 2.35 -7.95
CA GLY A 36 -5.04 1.70 -9.22
C GLY A 36 -3.97 1.79 -10.30
N SER A 37 -4.24 1.28 -11.49
CA SER A 37 -3.32 1.40 -12.64
C SER A 37 -4.06 1.33 -13.96
N TRP A 38 -3.44 1.77 -15.05
CA TRP A 38 -4.04 1.69 -16.39
C TRP A 38 -4.45 0.28 -16.82
N ARG A 39 -3.91 -0.76 -16.17
CA ARG A 39 -4.20 -2.18 -16.45
C ARG A 39 -5.42 -2.72 -15.68
N LEU A 40 -5.95 -1.99 -14.70
CA LEU A 40 -7.03 -2.44 -13.82
C LEU A 40 -8.38 -1.81 -14.20
N ASP A 41 -9.45 -2.58 -14.02
CA ASP A 41 -10.82 -2.09 -14.18
C ASP A 41 -11.13 -0.87 -13.29
N ALA A 42 -12.09 -0.06 -13.73
CA ALA A 42 -12.54 1.13 -13.00
C ALA A 42 -12.93 0.85 -11.54
N ARG A 43 -13.46 -0.35 -11.25
CA ARG A 43 -13.84 -0.77 -9.88
C ARG A 43 -12.67 -0.86 -8.89
N TYR A 44 -11.42 -0.91 -9.39
CA TYR A 44 -10.20 -0.96 -8.60
C TYR A 44 -9.44 0.39 -8.58
N GLN A 45 -10.02 1.43 -9.18
CA GLN A 45 -9.43 2.78 -9.26
C GLN A 45 -10.00 3.70 -8.16
N ARG A 46 -10.78 3.18 -7.21
CA ARG A 46 -11.40 4.03 -6.19
C ARG A 46 -10.36 4.39 -5.15
N VAL A 47 -10.49 5.57 -4.55
CA VAL A 47 -9.59 6.05 -3.49
C VAL A 47 -9.55 5.10 -2.28
N VAL A 48 -10.59 4.32 -2.06
CA VAL A 48 -10.69 3.35 -0.95
C VAL A 48 -10.14 1.96 -1.29
N ASP A 49 -9.84 1.65 -2.55
CA ASP A 49 -9.39 0.31 -2.95
C ASP A 49 -7.96 -0.01 -2.48
N ARG A 50 -7.82 -1.14 -1.76
CA ARG A 50 -6.56 -1.62 -1.22
C ARG A 50 -6.22 -2.97 -1.85
N ASN A 51 -5.17 -3.01 -2.65
CA ASN A 51 -4.68 -4.23 -3.31
C ASN A 51 -3.58 -4.89 -2.48
N ASN A 52 -3.45 -6.22 -2.63
CA ASN A 52 -2.51 -7.05 -1.87
C ASN A 52 -1.89 -8.18 -2.73
N ASN A 53 -2.03 -8.09 -4.04
CA ASN A 53 -1.81 -9.18 -4.99
C ASN A 53 -0.33 -9.49 -5.26
N ARG A 54 0.60 -8.86 -4.52
CA ARG A 54 2.05 -8.99 -4.68
C ARG A 54 2.72 -9.11 -3.33
N THR A 55 3.68 -10.03 -3.22
CA THR A 55 4.60 -10.10 -2.08
C THR A 55 5.76 -9.12 -2.28
N PRO A 56 6.46 -8.68 -1.21
CA PRO A 56 7.61 -7.80 -1.34
C PRO A 56 8.77 -8.39 -2.17
N THR A 57 8.86 -9.71 -2.21
CA THR A 57 9.88 -10.46 -2.95
C THR A 57 9.50 -10.69 -4.41
N TYR A 58 8.33 -10.21 -4.85
CA TYR A 58 7.88 -10.44 -6.21
C TYR A 58 8.72 -9.65 -7.22
N ASN A 59 9.55 -10.34 -7.98
CA ASN A 59 10.47 -9.77 -8.97
C ASN A 59 9.84 -9.54 -10.36
N GLY A 60 8.53 -9.75 -10.52
CA GLY A 60 7.80 -9.22 -11.67
C GLY A 60 7.73 -10.03 -12.93
N GLY A 61 8.75 -10.82 -13.22
CA GLY A 61 9.04 -11.12 -14.62
C GLY A 61 8.87 -9.88 -15.51
N THR A 62 8.46 -10.05 -16.76
CA THR A 62 8.24 -8.94 -17.71
C THR A 62 6.97 -8.10 -17.46
N SER A 63 6.21 -8.36 -16.39
CA SER A 63 4.84 -7.82 -16.20
C SER A 63 4.71 -6.68 -15.17
N ASN A 64 5.82 -6.15 -14.64
CA ASN A 64 5.81 -5.20 -13.53
C ASN A 64 5.68 -3.72 -13.89
N TYR A 65 5.49 -3.38 -15.17
CA TYR A 65 5.43 -2.00 -15.66
C TYR A 65 4.23 -1.16 -15.18
N HIS A 66 3.34 -1.73 -14.34
CA HIS A 66 2.19 -1.02 -13.77
C HIS A 66 2.25 -0.87 -12.24
N PHE A 67 3.38 -1.23 -11.62
CA PHE A 67 3.68 -1.00 -10.20
C PHE A 67 4.81 0.01 -10.04
N GLY A 68 4.78 0.78 -8.97
CA GLY A 68 5.85 1.67 -8.54
C GLY A 68 5.63 2.11 -7.11
N PHE A 69 6.17 3.25 -6.72
CA PHE A 69 6.02 3.79 -5.38
C PHE A 69 6.19 5.31 -5.39
N ARG A 70 5.73 5.95 -4.31
CA ARG A 70 5.95 7.36 -4.04
C ARG A 70 6.55 7.52 -2.66
N VAL A 71 7.56 8.38 -2.56
CA VAL A 71 8.24 8.63 -1.30
C VAL A 71 7.44 9.55 -0.39
N ALA A 72 7.53 9.32 0.91
CA ALA A 72 7.04 10.20 1.96
C ALA A 72 8.16 10.42 2.99
N ARG A 73 8.12 11.55 3.69
CA ARG A 73 9.06 11.88 4.77
C ARG A 73 8.28 12.48 5.93
N GLY A 74 8.65 12.10 7.16
CA GLY A 74 8.13 12.75 8.35
C GLY A 74 8.43 14.25 8.36
N ALA A 75 7.54 15.04 8.94
CA ALA A 75 7.83 16.44 9.25
C ALA A 75 8.89 16.49 10.36
N TRP A 76 9.81 17.46 10.26
CA TRP A 76 10.70 17.78 11.36
C TRP A 76 9.88 18.34 12.52
N PRO A 77 10.25 18.07 13.79
CA PRO A 77 9.58 18.69 14.92
C PRO A 77 9.68 20.21 14.79
N GLN A 78 8.55 20.92 14.86
CA GLN A 78 8.59 22.33 15.22
C GLN A 78 9.01 22.38 16.69
N ALA A 79 10.21 22.91 16.95
CA ALA A 79 10.58 23.30 18.30
C ALA A 79 9.55 24.34 18.78
N ASN A 80 8.98 24.05 19.93
CA ASN A 80 8.03 24.90 20.66
C ASN A 80 8.58 26.31 20.89
#